data_AF-A0A1V9DIH5-F1
#
_entry.id   AF-A0A1V9DIH5-F1
#
_cell.length_a   1.000
_cell.length_b   1.000
_cell.length_c   1.000
_cell.angle_alpha   90.00
_cell.angle_beta   90.00
_cell.angle_gamma   90.00
#
_symmetry.space_group_name_H-M   'P 1'
#
loop_
_entity.id
_entity.type
_entity.pdbx_description
1 polymer ?
#
loop_
_entity_poly.entity_id
_entity_poly.type
_entity_poly.pdbx_seq_one_letter_code
_entity_poly.pdbx_strand_id
1 'polypeptide(L)'
;MTTASDLAQQAIDTINALKTLAENGASVPDDIQAQLDSYAVQVKDLEARLETQQDVSEVYRNEILSNSEFLGFAVEIINKIQALLDSGVINTMPVEEQRQLQETLMYITERQKNDDDYRKAGDPKPRSFEEYRNPV
;
A
#
# COMPACT_ATOMS: atom_id res chain seq x y z
N MET A 1 13.03 -4.45 25.64
CA MET A 1 12.65 -3.78 24.38
C MET A 1 11.60 -2.77 24.76
N THR A 2 11.86 -1.47 24.58
CA THR A 2 10.89 -0.42 24.93
C THR A 2 9.75 -0.44 23.92
N THR A 3 8.51 -0.54 24.39
CA THR A 3 7.33 -0.61 23.53
C THR A 3 6.75 0.78 23.26
N ALA A 4 5.88 0.92 22.26
CA ALA A 4 5.15 2.16 22.01
C ALA A 4 4.31 2.59 23.23
N SER A 5 3.81 1.63 24.01
CA SER A 5 3.08 1.90 25.25
C SER A 5 4.00 2.44 26.36
N ASP A 6 5.23 1.93 26.45
CA ASP A 6 6.21 2.41 27.43
C ASP A 6 6.61 3.86 27.14
N LEU A 7 6.79 4.21 25.86
CA LEU A 7 7.08 5.57 25.42
C LEU A 7 5.91 6.54 25.70
N ALA A 8 4.68 6.09 25.46
CA ALA A 8 3.48 6.90 25.73
C ALA A 8 3.33 7.19 27.23
N GLN A 9 3.57 6.19 28.09
CA GLN A 9 3.50 6.38 29.54
C GLN A 9 4.60 7.35 30.03
N GLN A 10 5.82 7.20 29.49
CA GLN A 10 6.94 8.09 29.78
C GLN A 10 6.64 9.55 29.41
N ALA A 11 6.03 9.79 28.25
CA ALA A 11 5.61 11.13 27.83
C ALA A 11 4.55 11.74 28.76
N ILE A 12 3.56 10.93 29.21
CA ILE A 12 2.52 11.36 30.15
C ILE A 12 3.14 11.78 31.49
N ASP A 13 4.07 10.99 32.02
CA ASP A 13 4.72 11.26 33.30
C ASP A 13 5.52 12.57 33.24
N THR A 14 6.25 12.81 32.15
CA THR A 14 7.01 14.05 31.94
C THR A 14 6.10 15.28 31.76
N ILE A 15 4.97 15.15 31.08
CA ILE A 15 3.97 16.24 30.96
C ILE A 15 3.42 16.63 32.35
N ASN A 16 3.12 15.65 33.20
CA ASN A 16 2.62 15.90 34.56
C ASN A 16 3.68 16.59 35.44
N ALA A 17 4.95 16.22 35.30
CA ALA A 17 6.06 16.89 35.99
C ALA A 17 6.20 18.36 35.53
N LEU A 18 6.14 18.63 34.22
CA LEU A 18 6.18 19.98 33.67
C LEU A 18 5.01 20.85 34.12
N LYS A 19 3.80 20.28 34.19
CA LYS A 19 2.61 20.98 34.68
C LYS A 19 2.80 21.43 36.14
N THR A 20 3.33 20.54 36.99
CA THR A 20 3.62 20.83 38.38
C THR A 20 4.70 21.92 38.52
N LEU A 21 5.71 21.94 37.64
CA LEU A 21 6.74 22.99 37.61
C LEU A 21 6.19 24.34 37.17
N ALA A 22 5.35 24.36 36.13
CA ALA A 22 4.70 25.58 35.64
C ALA A 22 3.78 26.20 36.70
N GLU A 23 3.06 25.37 37.46
CA GLU A 23 2.23 25.80 38.59
C GLU A 23 3.07 26.42 39.73
N ASN A 24 4.32 26.01 39.87
CA ASN A 24 5.22 26.44 40.95
C ASN A 24 6.25 27.53 40.54
N GLY A 25 6.29 27.95 39.26
CA GLY A 25 7.17 29.01 38.76
C GLY A 25 8.68 28.73 38.86
N ALA A 26 9.08 27.46 38.95
CA ALA A 26 10.47 27.04 39.11
C ALA A 26 11.17 26.83 37.76
N SER A 27 12.50 26.97 37.73
CA SER A 27 13.33 26.58 36.59
C SER A 27 13.21 25.06 36.34
N VAL A 28 13.15 24.66 35.07
CA VAL A 28 13.13 23.24 34.68
C VAL A 28 14.39 22.55 35.21
N PRO A 29 14.27 21.50 36.05
CA PRO A 29 15.40 20.70 36.50
C PRO A 29 16.19 20.07 35.34
N ASP A 30 17.52 19.97 35.47
CA ASP A 30 18.40 19.46 34.42
C ASP A 30 18.06 18.02 33.97
N ASP A 31 17.55 17.19 34.88
CA ASP A 31 17.10 15.83 34.59
C ASP A 31 15.83 15.79 33.73
N ILE A 32 14.89 16.72 33.96
CA ILE A 32 13.70 16.88 33.12
C ILE A 32 14.09 17.47 31.76
N GLN A 33 15.04 18.41 31.71
CA GLN A 33 15.55 18.94 30.45
C GLN A 33 16.24 17.85 29.61
N ALA A 34 17.06 16.99 30.24
CA ALA A 34 17.70 15.87 29.54
C ALA A 34 16.68 14.85 29.00
N GLN A 35 15.57 14.61 29.73
CA GLN A 35 14.48 13.78 29.24
C GLN A 35 13.76 14.42 28.04
N LEU A 36 13.50 15.73 28.09
CA LEU A 36 12.89 16.46 26.97
C LEU A 36 13.76 16.40 25.72
N ASP A 37 15.07 16.61 25.87
CA ASP A 37 16.01 16.52 24.76
C ASP A 37 16.05 15.09 24.19
N SER A 38 15.98 14.07 25.05
CA SER A 38 15.88 12.67 24.62
C SER A 38 14.58 12.38 23.85
N TYR A 39 13.43 12.86 24.33
CA TYR A 39 12.17 12.70 23.60
C TYR A 39 12.17 13.47 22.29
N ALA A 40 12.75 14.66 22.23
CA ALA A 40 12.86 15.41 20.98
C ALA A 40 13.65 14.63 19.92
N VAL A 41 14.74 13.95 20.33
CA VAL A 41 15.49 13.04 19.44
C VAL A 41 14.64 11.85 19.01
N GLN A 42 13.89 11.22 19.93
CA GLN A 42 13.04 10.09 19.61
C GLN A 42 11.87 10.46 18.69
N VAL A 43 11.24 11.62 18.91
CA VAL A 43 10.19 12.15 18.03
C VAL A 43 10.74 12.36 16.63
N LYS A 44 11.92 12.97 16.50
CA LYS A 44 12.58 13.16 15.20
C LYS A 44 12.90 11.84 14.49
N ASP A 45 13.36 10.82 15.23
CA ASP A 45 13.58 9.48 14.66
C ASP A 45 12.27 8.84 14.18
N LEU A 46 11.20 8.95 14.97
CA LEU A 46 9.89 8.43 14.61
C LEU A 46 9.28 9.15 13.40
N GLU A 47 9.45 10.46 13.30
CA GLU A 47 9.04 11.25 12.14
C GLU A 47 9.77 10.79 10.87
N ALA A 48 11.09 10.62 10.93
CA ALA A 48 11.88 10.14 9.78
C ALA A 48 11.50 8.70 9.37
N ARG A 49 11.20 7.84 10.33
CA ARG A 49 10.73 6.47 10.06
C ARG A 49 9.32 6.45 9.48
N LEU A 50 8.44 7.36 9.92
CA LEU A 50 7.10 7.53 9.37
C LEU A 50 7.17 7.99 7.91
N GLU A 51 8.00 8.99 7.61
CA GLU A 51 8.24 9.48 6.25
C GLU A 51 8.73 8.35 5.34
N THR A 52 9.75 7.60 5.79
CA THR A 52 10.25 6.42 5.05
C THR A 52 9.15 5.39 4.79
N GLN A 53 8.29 5.12 5.77
CA GLN A 53 7.20 4.16 5.63
C GLN A 53 6.11 4.67 4.67
N GLN A 54 5.86 5.97 4.63
CA GLN A 54 4.94 6.60 3.68
C GLN A 54 5.46 6.47 2.25
N ASP A 55 6.75 6.76 2.02
CA ASP A 55 7.39 6.60 0.72
C ASP A 55 7.32 5.15 0.22
N VAL A 56 7.67 4.20 1.09
CA VAL A 56 7.58 2.77 0.77
C VAL A 56 6.14 2.36 0.45
N SER A 57 5.17 2.86 1.21
CA SER A 57 3.76 2.59 0.93
C SER A 57 3.30 3.16 -0.41
N GLU A 58 3.82 4.32 -0.83
CA GLU A 58 3.51 4.91 -2.13
C GLU A 58 4.12 4.10 -3.28
N VAL A 59 5.37 3.65 -3.13
CA VAL A 59 6.02 2.75 -4.11
C VAL A 59 5.21 1.46 -4.28
N TYR A 60 4.85 0.77 -3.19
CA TYR A 60 4.04 -0.45 -3.28
C TYR A 60 2.68 -0.21 -3.94
N ARG A 61 2.06 0.94 -3.66
CA ARG A 61 0.78 1.29 -4.28
C ARG A 61 0.93 1.49 -5.79
N ASN A 62 1.97 2.17 -6.25
CA ASN A 62 2.23 2.35 -7.68
C ASN A 62 2.46 1.00 -8.38
N GLU A 63 3.19 0.09 -7.74
CA GLU A 63 3.37 -1.28 -8.25
C GLU A 63 2.05 -2.06 -8.32
N ILE A 64 1.15 -1.94 -7.32
CA ILE A 64 -0.17 -2.57 -7.35
C ILE A 64 -1.03 -2.00 -8.50
N LEU A 65 -0.99 -0.69 -8.72
CA LEU A 65 -1.73 -0.06 -9.83
C LEU A 65 -1.23 -0.55 -11.20
N SER A 66 0.10 -0.66 -11.36
CA SER A 66 0.74 -1.22 -12.56
C SER A 66 0.34 -2.69 -12.77
N ASN A 67 0.37 -3.50 -11.72
CA ASN A 67 -0.05 -4.91 -11.77
C ASN A 67 -1.53 -5.07 -12.14
N SER A 68 -2.42 -4.29 -11.52
CA SER A 68 -3.85 -4.29 -11.85
C SER A 68 -4.08 -3.99 -13.34
N GLU A 69 -3.28 -3.09 -13.92
CA GLU A 69 -3.31 -2.80 -15.35
C GLU A 69 -2.87 -3.98 -16.22
N PHE A 70 -1.73 -4.61 -15.92
CA PHE A 70 -1.27 -5.78 -16.67
C PHE A 70 -2.20 -6.99 -16.54
N LEU A 71 -2.79 -7.20 -15.36
CA LEU A 71 -3.80 -8.24 -15.15
C LEU A 71 -5.06 -7.94 -15.98
N GLY A 72 -5.48 -6.68 -16.04
CA GLY A 72 -6.58 -6.25 -16.90
C GLY A 72 -6.33 -6.57 -18.38
N PHE A 73 -5.13 -6.34 -18.88
CA PHE A 73 -4.76 -6.75 -20.25
C PHE A 73 -4.84 -8.25 -20.46
N ALA A 74 -4.33 -9.04 -19.51
CA ALA A 74 -4.37 -10.49 -19.59
C ALA A 74 -5.83 -11.00 -19.63
N VAL A 75 -6.70 -10.46 -18.77
CA VAL A 75 -8.15 -10.76 -18.78
C VAL A 75 -8.77 -10.41 -20.12
N GLU A 76 -8.49 -9.21 -20.66
CA GLU A 76 -9.04 -8.78 -21.96
C GLU A 76 -8.60 -9.70 -23.11
N ILE A 77 -7.31 -10.06 -23.17
CA ILE A 77 -6.75 -10.92 -24.22
C ILE A 77 -7.31 -12.34 -24.12
N ILE A 78 -7.33 -12.92 -22.91
CA ILE A 78 -7.80 -14.29 -22.70
C ILE A 78 -9.29 -14.40 -23.03
N ASN A 79 -10.10 -13.41 -22.64
CA ASN A 79 -11.51 -13.36 -23.02
C ASN A 79 -11.70 -13.29 -24.55
N LYS A 80 -10.89 -12.49 -25.27
CA LYS A 80 -10.92 -12.44 -26.74
C LYS A 80 -10.55 -13.78 -27.37
N ILE A 81 -9.54 -14.48 -26.84
CA ILE A 81 -9.15 -15.82 -27.31
C ILE A 81 -10.29 -16.81 -27.09
N GLN A 82 -10.89 -16.83 -25.89
CA GLN A 82 -12.01 -17.71 -25.57
C GLN A 82 -13.20 -17.47 -26.51
N ALA A 83 -13.57 -16.21 -26.75
CA ALA A 83 -14.67 -15.87 -27.66
C ALA A 83 -14.42 -16.38 -29.10
N LEU A 84 -13.17 -16.30 -29.57
CA LEU A 84 -12.79 -16.79 -30.89
C LEU A 84 -12.77 -18.34 -30.98
N LEU A 85 -12.47 -19.02 -29.88
CA LEU A 85 -12.59 -20.48 -29.75
C LEU A 85 -14.07 -20.89 -29.78
N ASP A 86 -14.91 -20.24 -28.99
CA ASP A 86 -16.34 -20.52 -28.89
C ASP A 86 -17.07 -20.26 -30.23
N SER A 87 -16.62 -19.26 -30.99
CA SER A 87 -17.16 -18.96 -32.32
C SER A 87 -16.64 -19.87 -33.43
N GLY A 88 -15.70 -20.79 -33.12
CA GLY A 88 -15.05 -21.67 -34.10
C GLY A 88 -14.18 -20.94 -35.14
N VAL A 89 -13.82 -19.67 -34.89
CA VAL A 89 -13.00 -18.86 -35.81
C VAL A 89 -11.56 -19.35 -35.80
N ILE A 90 -11.07 -19.76 -34.63
CA ILE A 90 -9.81 -20.52 -34.48
C ILE A 90 -10.15 -21.98 -34.24
N ASN A 91 -10.02 -22.78 -35.28
CA ASN A 91 -9.95 -24.24 -35.16
C ASN A 91 -8.59 -24.58 -34.54
N THR A 92 -8.53 -25.25 -33.37
CA THR A 92 -7.50 -26.28 -33.01
C THR A 92 -7.12 -26.41 -31.52
N MET A 93 -7.63 -25.59 -30.58
CA MET A 93 -7.19 -25.75 -29.17
C MET A 93 -7.75 -27.06 -28.58
N PRO A 94 -6.92 -27.98 -28.08
CA PRO A 94 -7.42 -29.20 -27.45
C PRO A 94 -8.11 -28.89 -26.11
N VAL A 95 -8.99 -29.82 -25.67
CA VAL A 95 -9.92 -29.59 -24.55
C VAL A 95 -9.20 -29.28 -23.23
N GLU A 96 -8.04 -29.90 -23.01
CA GLU A 96 -7.26 -29.69 -21.78
C GLU A 96 -6.69 -28.26 -21.72
N GLU A 97 -6.17 -27.76 -22.83
CA GLU A 97 -5.65 -26.40 -22.97
C GLU A 97 -6.78 -25.37 -22.88
N GLN A 98 -7.98 -25.67 -23.36
CA GLN A 98 -9.16 -24.82 -23.13
C GLN A 98 -9.50 -24.72 -21.64
N ARG A 99 -9.46 -25.84 -20.91
CA ARG A 99 -9.69 -25.84 -19.47
C ARG A 99 -8.63 -25.03 -18.73
N GLN A 100 -7.35 -25.21 -19.08
CA GLN A 100 -6.26 -24.43 -18.50
C GLN A 100 -6.40 -22.93 -18.78
N LEU A 101 -6.87 -22.54 -19.98
CA LEU A 101 -7.15 -21.14 -20.31
C LEU A 101 -8.24 -20.54 -19.41
N GLN A 102 -9.33 -21.28 -19.20
CA GLN A 102 -10.44 -20.85 -18.32
C GLN A 102 -10.01 -20.76 -16.85
N GLU A 103 -9.26 -21.75 -16.35
CA GLU A 103 -8.70 -21.72 -14.99
C GLU A 103 -7.77 -20.52 -14.82
N THR A 104 -6.90 -20.25 -15.82
CA THR A 104 -6.00 -19.09 -15.82
C THR A 104 -6.77 -17.77 -15.79
N LEU A 105 -7.84 -17.65 -16.59
CA LEU A 105 -8.71 -16.46 -16.57
C LEU A 105 -9.30 -16.21 -15.19
N MET A 106 -9.79 -17.26 -14.52
CA MET A 106 -10.33 -17.17 -13.17
C MET A 106 -9.26 -16.64 -12.19
N TYR A 107 -8.06 -17.23 -12.17
CA TYR A 107 -6.98 -16.80 -11.27
C TYR A 107 -6.56 -15.34 -11.49
N ILE A 108 -6.44 -14.91 -12.75
CA ILE A 108 -6.03 -13.55 -13.09
C ILE A 108 -7.13 -12.54 -12.72
N THR A 109 -8.40 -12.89 -12.95
CA THR A 109 -9.54 -12.04 -12.57
C THR A 109 -9.63 -11.85 -11.06
N GLU A 110 -9.44 -12.93 -10.29
CA GLU A 110 -9.42 -12.85 -8.84
C GLU A 110 -8.25 -12.01 -8.33
N ARG A 111 -7.06 -12.15 -8.94
CA ARG A 111 -5.91 -11.33 -8.59
C ARG A 111 -6.13 -9.85 -8.91
N GLN A 112 -6.73 -9.53 -10.05
CA GLN A 112 -7.05 -8.15 -10.42
C GLN A 112 -7.99 -7.52 -9.38
N LYS A 113 -9.02 -8.25 -8.95
CA LYS A 113 -9.95 -7.79 -7.92
C LYS A 113 -9.25 -7.52 -6.58
N ASN A 114 -8.32 -8.39 -6.17
CA ASN A 114 -7.56 -8.18 -4.93
C ASN A 114 -6.66 -6.94 -5.02
N ASP A 115 -6.08 -6.67 -6.18
CA ASP A 115 -5.28 -5.45 -6.39
C ASP A 115 -6.18 -4.20 -6.42
N ASP A 116 -7.42 -4.32 -6.91
CA ASP A 116 -8.40 -3.24 -6.92
C ASP A 116 -8.88 -2.81 -5.53
N ASP A 117 -8.82 -3.68 -4.52
CA ASP A 117 -9.14 -3.34 -3.12
C ASP A 117 -8.18 -2.31 -2.51
N TYR A 118 -6.98 -2.14 -3.09
CA TYR A 118 -6.00 -1.14 -2.66
C TYR A 118 -6.16 0.22 -3.36
N ARG A 119 -7.09 0.32 -4.32
CA ARG A 119 -7.37 1.56 -5.04
C ARG A 119 -8.10 2.54 -4.15
N LYS A 120 -7.79 3.83 -4.29
CA LYS A 120 -8.45 4.95 -3.63
C LYS A 120 -9.21 5.80 -4.64
N ALA A 121 -10.13 6.62 -4.13
CA ALA A 121 -10.82 7.61 -4.95
C ALA A 121 -9.79 8.53 -5.64
N GLY A 122 -9.93 8.69 -6.96
CA GLY A 122 -9.01 9.49 -7.78
C GLY A 122 -7.94 8.69 -8.52
N ASP A 123 -7.77 7.39 -8.22
CA ASP A 123 -6.78 6.57 -8.93
C ASP A 123 -7.14 6.39 -10.41
N PRO A 124 -6.15 6.46 -11.33
CA PRO A 124 -6.38 6.32 -12.75
C PRO A 124 -6.92 4.93 -13.05
N LYS A 125 -8.06 4.84 -13.73
CA LYS A 125 -8.62 3.54 -14.12
C LYS A 125 -7.60 2.75 -14.96
N PRO A 126 -7.57 1.41 -14.86
CA PRO A 126 -6.74 0.60 -15.75
C PRO A 126 -7.10 0.93 -17.20
N ARG A 127 -6.09 1.10 -18.06
CA ARG A 127 -6.32 1.24 -19.50
C ARG A 127 -6.85 -0.07 -20.08
N SER A 128 -7.53 0.00 -21.21
CA SER A 128 -7.70 -1.15 -22.09
C SER A 128 -6.39 -1.50 -22.80
N PHE A 129 -6.28 -2.72 -23.32
CA PHE A 129 -5.09 -3.15 -24.05
C PHE A 129 -4.82 -2.26 -25.28
N GLU A 130 -5.87 -1.78 -25.95
CA GLU A 130 -5.72 -0.92 -27.12
C GLU A 130 -5.21 0.49 -26.77
N GLU A 131 -5.69 1.05 -25.65
CA GLU A 131 -5.20 2.33 -25.11
C GLU A 131 -3.74 2.23 -24.64
N TYR A 132 -3.33 1.08 -24.09
CA TYR A 132 -1.93 0.84 -23.75
C TYR A 132 -1.03 0.77 -24.97
N ARG A 133 -1.49 0.10 -26.04
CA ARG A 133 -0.71 -0.10 -27.26
C ARG A 133 -0.57 1.18 -28.09
N ASN A 134 -1.53 2.09 -27.98
CA ASN A 134 -1.54 3.36 -28.70
C ASN A 134 -1.59 4.55 -27.73
N PRO A 135 -0.47 4.88 -27.06
CA PRO A 135 -0.41 6.04 -26.17
C PRO A 135 -0.63 7.32 -26.98
N VAL A 136 -1.55 8.17 -26.50
CA VAL A 136 -1.90 9.47 -27.09
C VAL A 136 -0.86 10.53 -26.76
#